data_AF-A0A2M8SAZ5-F1
#
_entry.id   AF-A0A2M8SAZ5-F1
#
_cell.length_a   1.000
_cell.length_b   1.000
_cell.length_c   1.000
_cell.angle_alpha   90.00
_cell.angle_beta   90.00
_cell.angle_gamma   90.00
#
_symmetry.space_group_name_H-M   'P 1'
#
loop_
_entity.id
_entity.type
_entity.pdbx_description
1 polymer ?
#
loop_
_entity_poly.entity_id
_entity_poly.type
_entity_poly.pdbx_seq_one_letter_code
_entity_poly.pdbx_strand_id
1 'polypeptide(L)'
;MDQQPEFTPRIGTFLILVSIGLLLVFVGSYLASTPHFGYLFSSLVVLVLGFLLRRRTKPRPSPGRFRAIRGIYDKSKEGREQKKKKK
;
A
#
# COMPACT_ATOMS: atom_id res chain seq x y z
N MET A 1 4.97 24.62 -12.98
CA MET A 1 3.64 24.48 -12.34
C MET A 1 3.41 23.00 -12.09
N ASP A 2 4.09 22.43 -11.09
CA ASP A 2 4.01 21.00 -10.75
C ASP A 2 2.76 20.72 -9.91
N GLN A 3 1.61 20.76 -10.58
CA GLN A 3 0.34 20.28 -10.04
C GLN A 3 0.39 18.74 -10.02
N GLN A 4 1.19 18.15 -9.13
CA GLN A 4 0.97 16.75 -8.74
C GLN A 4 -0.23 16.78 -7.78
N PRO A 5 -1.44 16.40 -8.21
CA PRO A 5 -2.59 16.51 -7.35
C PRO A 5 -2.33 15.64 -6.12
N GLU A 6 -2.29 16.29 -4.95
CA GLU A 6 -2.26 15.73 -3.60
C GLU A 6 -3.25 14.55 -3.38
N PHE A 7 -4.18 14.37 -4.32
CA PHE A 7 -5.22 13.35 -4.39
C PHE A 7 -4.74 11.96 -4.82
N THR A 8 -3.75 11.82 -5.71
CA THR A 8 -3.37 10.50 -6.28
C THR A 8 -2.97 9.47 -5.21
N PRO A 9 -2.17 9.80 -4.17
CA PRO A 9 -1.85 8.85 -3.10
C PRO A 9 -3.06 8.51 -2.22
N ARG A 10 -4.02 9.44 -2.10
CA ARG A 10 -5.20 9.29 -1.25
C ARG A 10 -6.23 8.36 -1.88
N ILE A 11 -6.38 8.41 -3.20
CA ILE A 11 -7.25 7.51 -3.98
C ILE A 11 -6.85 6.04 -3.78
N GLY A 12 -5.56 5.70 -3.86
CA GLY A 12 -5.11 4.32 -3.67
C GLY A 12 -5.40 3.80 -2.26
N THR A 13 -5.18 4.64 -1.25
CA THR A 13 -5.49 4.31 0.15
C THR A 13 -7.00 4.17 0.36
N PHE A 14 -7.80 5.06 -0.23
CA PHE A 14 -9.25 4.99 -0.18
C PHE A 14 -9.78 3.69 -0.78
N LEU A 15 -9.29 3.29 -1.96
CA LEU A 15 -9.68 2.03 -2.60
C LEU A 15 -9.34 0.82 -1.73
N ILE A 16 -8.18 0.81 -1.08
CA ILE A 16 -7.82 -0.26 -0.12
C ILE A 16 -8.81 -0.29 1.05
N LEU A 17 -9.19 0.86 1.62
CA LEU A 17 -10.20 0.92 2.69
C LEU A 17 -11.57 0.41 2.24
N VAL A 18 -12.01 0.79 1.03
CA VAL A 18 -13.24 0.29 0.42
C VAL A 18 -13.17 -1.23 0.26
N SER A 19 -12.03 -1.76 -0.19
CA SER A 19 -11.81 -3.20 -0.34
C SER A 19 -11.98 -3.95 0.97
N ILE A 20 -11.42 -3.41 2.07
CA ILE A 20 -11.56 -3.97 3.41
C ILE A 20 -13.04 -3.96 3.84
N GLY A 21 -13.76 -2.88 3.57
CA GLY A 21 -15.20 -2.78 3.84
C GLY A 21 -16.01 -3.85 3.09
N LEU A 22 -15.76 -4.04 1.80
CA LEU A 22 -16.41 -5.09 1.01
C LEU A 22 -16.08 -6.50 1.53
N LEU A 23 -14.86 -6.71 2.02
CA LEU A 23 -14.43 -7.98 2.60
C LEU A 23 -15.17 -8.27 3.91
N LEU A 24 -15.41 -7.24 4.74
CA LEU A 24 -16.27 -7.36 5.92
C LEU A 24 -17.72 -7.70 5.57
N VAL A 25 -18.27 -7.09 4.51
CA VAL A 25 -19.62 -7.43 4.00
C VAL A 25 -19.68 -8.89 3.55
N PHE A 26 -18.65 -9.37 2.85
CA PHE A 26 -18.57 -10.78 2.46
C PHE A 26 -18.53 -11.71 3.69
N VAL A 27 -17.73 -11.37 4.71
CA VAL A 27 -17.67 -12.16 5.95
C VAL A 27 -19.04 -12.19 6.64
N GLY A 28 -19.76 -11.06 6.69
CA GLY A 28 -21.13 -11.02 7.20
C GLY A 28 -22.09 -11.92 6.40
N SER A 29 -21.97 -11.91 5.07
CA SER A 29 -22.72 -12.79 4.16
C SER A 29 -22.42 -14.27 4.40
N TYR A 30 -21.15 -14.60 4.65
CA TYR A 30 -20.72 -15.95 4.98
C TYR A 30 -21.29 -16.43 6.32
N LEU A 31 -21.32 -15.56 7.34
CA LEU A 31 -21.95 -15.84 8.63
C LEU A 31 -23.47 -16.04 8.51
N ALA A 32 -24.12 -15.37 7.56
CA ALA A 32 -25.53 -15.53 7.26
C ALA A 32 -25.86 -16.78 6.41
N SER A 33 -24.91 -17.71 6.26
CA SER A 33 -25.04 -18.94 5.44
C SER A 33 -25.46 -18.69 3.98
N THR A 34 -25.29 -17.46 3.50
CA THR A 34 -25.63 -17.00 2.14
C THR A 34 -24.39 -16.38 1.52
N PRO A 35 -23.35 -17.17 1.19
CA PRO A 35 -22.10 -16.62 0.72
C PRO A 35 -22.27 -15.98 -0.66
N HIS A 36 -22.39 -14.66 -0.70
CA HIS A 36 -22.38 -13.89 -1.93
C HIS A 36 -20.94 -13.68 -2.40
N PHE A 37 -20.44 -14.62 -3.21
CA PHE A 37 -19.10 -14.55 -3.82
C PHE A 37 -18.86 -13.28 -4.65
N GLY A 38 -19.91 -12.59 -5.09
CA GLY A 38 -19.79 -11.28 -5.73
C GLY A 38 -19.08 -10.24 -4.87
N TYR A 39 -19.30 -10.23 -3.55
CA TYR A 39 -18.60 -9.34 -2.62
C TYR A 39 -17.12 -9.71 -2.45
N LEU A 40 -16.81 -11.02 -2.44
CA LEU A 40 -15.43 -11.49 -2.42
C LEU A 40 -14.69 -11.05 -3.68
N PHE A 41 -15.26 -11.32 -4.86
CA PHE A 41 -14.60 -11.02 -6.14
C PHE A 41 -14.43 -9.52 -6.34
N SER A 42 -15.45 -8.72 -6.04
CA SER A 42 -15.36 -7.25 -6.10
C SER A 42 -14.32 -6.69 -5.11
N SER A 43 -14.25 -7.22 -3.88
CA SER A 43 -13.21 -6.80 -2.92
C SER A 43 -11.80 -7.06 -3.45
N LEU A 44 -11.58 -8.21 -4.10
CA LEU A 44 -10.28 -8.59 -4.65
C LEU A 44 -9.87 -7.67 -5.80
N VAL A 45 -10.79 -7.39 -6.72
CA VAL A 45 -10.53 -6.50 -7.87
C VAL A 45 -10.20 -5.09 -7.40
N VAL A 46 -10.98 -4.55 -6.47
CA VAL A 46 -10.76 -3.20 -5.92
C VAL A 46 -9.44 -3.16 -5.13
N LEU A 47 -9.10 -4.22 -4.39
CA LEU A 47 -7.86 -4.30 -3.63
C LEU A 47 -6.63 -4.29 -4.54
N VAL A 48 -6.65 -5.09 -5.61
CA VAL A 48 -5.57 -5.13 -6.60
C VAL A 48 -5.42 -3.77 -7.27
N LEU A 49 -6.53 -3.15 -7.68
CA LEU A 49 -6.50 -1.84 -8.33
C LEU A 49 -5.96 -0.74 -7.38
N GLY A 50 -6.44 -0.70 -6.14
CA GLY A 50 -5.97 0.22 -5.10
C GLY A 50 -4.49 0.01 -4.75
N PHE A 51 -4.04 -1.24 -4.71
CA PHE A 51 -2.65 -1.59 -4.47
C PHE A 51 -1.74 -1.17 -5.62
N LEU A 52 -2.15 -1.42 -6.87
CA LEU A 52 -1.41 -0.98 -8.06
C LEU A 52 -1.27 0.54 -8.10
N LEU A 53 -2.36 1.27 -7.83
CA LEU A 53 -2.35 2.73 -7.74
C LEU A 53 -1.39 3.20 -6.64
N ARG A 54 -1.45 2.61 -5.44
CA ARG A 54 -0.52 2.93 -4.34
C ARG A 54 0.94 2.67 -4.72
N ARG A 55 1.21 1.61 -5.50
CA ARG A 55 2.57 1.20 -5.90
C ARG A 55 3.16 2.11 -6.97
N ARG A 56 2.32 2.72 -7.82
CA ARG A 56 2.72 3.67 -8.87
C ARG A 56 2.99 5.08 -8.32
N THR A 57 2.48 5.41 -7.14
CA THR A 57 2.72 6.71 -6.51
C THR A 57 4.15 6.80 -5.97
N LYS A 58 4.94 7.75 -6.48
CA LYS A 58 6.27 8.04 -5.94
C LYS A 58 6.17 8.36 -4.44
N PRO A 59 7.04 7.79 -3.58
CA PRO A 59 7.05 8.14 -2.18
C PRO A 59 7.25 9.65 -2.05
N ARG A 60 6.34 10.31 -1.32
CA ARG A 60 6.48 11.74 -1.03
C ARG A 60 7.84 12.01 -0.42
N PRO A 61 8.52 13.13 -0.77
CA PRO A 61 9.68 13.55 -0.02
C PRO A 61 9.29 13.62 1.46
N SER A 62 9.97 12.82 2.27
CA SER A 62 9.75 12.76 3.72
C SER A 62 9.73 14.19 4.26
N PRO A 63 8.75 14.58 5.10
CA PRO A 63 8.93 15.74 5.97
C PRO A 63 10.24 15.52 6.71
N GLY A 64 11.13 16.52 6.79
CA GLY A 64 12.53 16.39 7.24
C GLY A 64 12.75 15.90 8.69
N ARG A 65 11.73 15.32 9.32
CA ARG A 65 11.65 14.87 10.71
C ARG A 65 12.39 13.55 10.99
N PHE A 66 12.73 12.78 9.95
CA PHE A 66 13.42 11.48 10.07
C PHE A 66 14.75 11.39 9.31
N ARG A 67 15.40 12.55 9.07
CA ARG A 67 16.67 12.60 8.34
C ARG A 67 17.79 11.82 9.05
N ALA A 68 17.77 11.79 10.38
CA ALA A 68 18.72 11.04 11.20
C ALA A 68 18.54 9.52 11.11
N ILE A 69 17.30 9.03 11.16
CA ILE A 69 17.00 7.59 11.10
C ILE A 69 17.33 7.01 9.71
N ARG A 70 17.11 7.80 8.65
CA ARG A 70 17.43 7.40 7.27
C ARG A 70 18.93 7.17 7.07
N GLY A 71 19.79 8.02 7.65
CA GLY A 71 21.24 7.85 7.59
C GLY A 71 21.75 6.57 8.27
N ILE A 72 21.07 6.10 9.31
CA ILE A 72 21.40 4.83 9.98
C ILE A 72 20.98 3.63 9.13
N TYR A 73 19.81 3.72 8.47
CA TYR A 73 19.31 2.65 7.62
C TYR A 73 20.13 2.49 6.33
N ASP A 74 20.52 3.60 5.70
CA ASP A 74 21.32 3.59 4.47
C ASP A 74 22.74 3.04 4.73
N LYS A 75 23.39 3.42 5.85
CA LYS A 75 24.69 2.85 6.26
C LYS A 75 24.64 1.34 6.52
N SER A 76 23.53 0.83 7.08
CA SER A 76 23.34 -0.60 7.33
C SER A 76 23.21 -1.40 6.02
N LYS A 77 22.61 -0.79 5.00
CA LYS A 77 22.44 -1.39 3.67
C LYS A 77 23.78 -1.47 2.92
N GLU A 78 24.56 -0.40 2.94
CA GLU A 78 25.90 -0.35 2.33
C GLU A 78 26.86 -1.36 2.98
N GLY A 79 26.82 -1.52 4.31
CA GLY A 79 27.62 -2.52 5.02
C GLY A 79 27.26 -3.97 4.68
N ARG A 80 25.99 -4.26 4.33
CA ARG A 80 25.56 -5.59 3.88
C ARG A 80 25.96 -5.87 2.43
N GLU A 81 25.96 -4.85 1.56
CA GLU A 81 26.42 -4.99 0.17
C GLU A 81 27.94 -5.18 0.07
N GLN A 82 28.73 -4.49 0.91
CA GLN A 82 30.18 -4.69 0.98
C GLN A 82 30.56 -6.08 1.51
N LYS A 83 29.81 -6.63 2.48
CA LYS A 83 30.00 -8.02 2.93
C LYS A 83 29.62 -9.07 1.88
N LYS A 84 28.68 -8.76 0.98
CA LYS A 84 28.31 -9.65 -0.14
C LYS A 84 29.32 -9.63 -1.29
N LYS A 85 30.00 -8.50 -1.54
CA LYS A 85 31.04 -8.39 -2.59
C LYS A 85 32.40 -8.96 -2.16
N LYS A 86 32.62 -9.18 -0.86
CA LYS A 86 33.88 -9.69 -0.29
C LYS A 86 33.84 -11.21 0.01
N LYS A 87 32.78 -11.89 -0.41
CA LYS A 87 32.58 -13.35 -0.31
C LYS A 87 32.44 -13.92 -1.70
#